data_AF-A0A944VSP0-F1
#
_entry.id   AF-A0A944VSP0-F1
#
_cell.length_a   1.000
_cell.length_b   1.000
_cell.length_c   1.000
_cell.angle_alpha   90.00
_cell.angle_beta   90.00
_cell.angle_gamma   90.00
#
_symmetry.space_group_name_H-M   'P 1'
#
loop_
_entity.id
_entity.type
_entity.pdbx_description
1 polymer ?
#
loop_
_entity_poly.entity_id
_entity_poly.type
_entity_poly.pdbx_seq_one_letter_code
_entity_poly.pdbx_strand_id
1 'polypeptide(L)'
;ESALIQFIDDFRNEFKKLSPESIAYPRSCNNLRKYSSKTDIYQKGTPMHVRGALLYNNLLKKHKLKKYESINDGDKIKFVQLKEPNPLRENIISFVGTLPKEFDLHRYIDYDIQFEKSFLDPLRFIVNAIDWSFERQSTLDDFF
;
A
#
# COMPACT_ATOMS: atom_id res chain seq x y z
N GLU A 1 -20.70 -13.79 -14.62
CA GLU A 1 -19.23 -13.80 -14.46
C GLU A 1 -18.53 -12.80 -15.39
N SER A 2 -18.80 -12.79 -16.69
CA SER A 2 -18.19 -11.85 -17.65
C SER A 2 -18.32 -10.36 -17.28
N ALA A 3 -19.49 -9.92 -16.80
CA ALA A 3 -19.69 -8.54 -16.35
C ALA A 3 -18.83 -8.16 -15.12
N LEU A 4 -18.58 -9.11 -14.22
CA LEU A 4 -17.71 -8.90 -13.05
C LEU A 4 -16.24 -8.78 -13.49
N ILE A 5 -15.80 -9.64 -14.41
CA ILE A 5 -14.44 -9.59 -14.96
C ILE A 5 -14.22 -8.24 -15.67
N GLN A 6 -15.16 -7.81 -16.51
CA GLN A 6 -15.08 -6.51 -17.18
C GLN A 6 -15.01 -5.35 -16.18
N PHE A 7 -15.85 -5.37 -15.13
CA PHE A 7 -15.82 -4.37 -14.07
C PHE A 7 -14.46 -4.32 -13.35
N ILE A 8 -13.87 -5.48 -13.05
CA ILE A 8 -12.55 -5.56 -12.41
C ILE A 8 -11.48 -4.93 -13.30
N ASP A 9 -11.49 -5.22 -14.60
CA ASP A 9 -10.52 -4.69 -15.56
C ASP A 9 -10.66 -3.17 -15.75
N ASP A 10 -11.90 -2.68 -15.87
CA ASP A 10 -12.19 -1.25 -15.98
C ASP A 10 -11.76 -0.50 -14.71
N PHE A 11 -12.14 -1.03 -13.54
CA PHE A 11 -11.77 -0.42 -12.26
C PHE A 11 -10.26 -0.46 -12.01
N ARG A 12 -9.55 -1.51 -12.46
CA ARG A 12 -8.09 -1.56 -12.40
C ARG A 12 -7.43 -0.42 -13.17
N ASN A 13 -7.98 -0.08 -14.35
CA ASN A 13 -7.49 1.03 -15.16
C ASN A 13 -7.75 2.39 -14.50
N GLU A 14 -8.88 2.55 -13.83
CA GLU A 14 -9.19 3.75 -13.04
C GLU A 14 -8.31 3.86 -11.80
N PHE A 15 -8.12 2.75 -11.07
CA PHE A 15 -7.33 2.68 -9.84
C PHE A 15 -5.90 3.14 -10.05
N LYS A 16 -5.29 2.79 -11.19
CA LYS A 16 -3.93 3.22 -11.58
C LYS A 16 -3.78 4.73 -11.79
N LYS A 17 -4.90 5.45 -11.99
CA LYS A 17 -4.91 6.91 -12.18
C LYS A 17 -5.12 7.67 -10.86
N LEU A 18 -5.51 6.97 -9.80
CA LEU A 18 -5.79 7.59 -8.50
C LEU A 18 -4.51 8.03 -7.78
N SER A 19 -4.65 9.02 -6.90
CA SER A 19 -3.53 9.48 -6.09
C SER A 19 -3.16 8.44 -5.02
N PRO A 20 -1.91 8.48 -4.52
CA PRO A 20 -1.46 7.57 -3.46
C PRO A 20 -2.36 7.60 -2.23
N GLU A 21 -2.88 8.77 -1.88
CA GLU A 21 -3.75 8.98 -0.71
C GLU A 21 -5.11 8.30 -0.83
N SER A 22 -5.62 8.15 -2.05
CA SER A 22 -6.89 7.52 -2.37
C SER A 22 -6.79 6.00 -2.40
N ILE A 23 -5.63 5.45 -2.76
CA ILE A 23 -5.39 4.01 -2.87
C ILE A 23 -4.81 3.40 -1.59
N ALA A 24 -4.30 4.22 -0.67
CA ALA A 24 -3.60 3.77 0.53
C ALA A 24 -4.51 3.11 1.57
N TYR A 25 -3.96 2.13 2.29
CA TYR A 25 -4.68 1.46 3.37
C TYR A 25 -4.72 2.29 4.64
N PRO A 26 -5.89 2.48 5.27
CA PRO A 26 -5.95 3.00 6.61
C PRO A 26 -5.58 1.92 7.64
N ARG A 27 -4.70 2.25 8.59
CA ARG A 27 -4.38 1.44 9.78
C ARG A 27 -4.08 2.33 10.98
N SER A 28 -4.35 1.82 12.17
CA SER A 28 -3.83 2.43 13.40
C SER A 28 -2.37 2.02 13.60
N CYS A 29 -1.50 2.97 13.94
CA CYS A 29 -0.09 2.73 14.19
C CYS A 29 0.19 2.75 15.70
N ASN A 30 0.69 1.64 16.24
CA ASN A 30 1.00 1.51 17.67
C ASN A 30 2.38 0.89 17.85
N ASN A 31 2.98 1.12 19.02
CA ASN A 31 4.26 0.57 19.45
C ASN A 31 5.48 1.05 18.63
N LEU A 32 5.44 2.25 18.03
CA LEU A 32 6.55 2.86 17.30
C LEU A 32 7.83 2.88 18.14
N ARG A 33 7.74 3.31 19.41
CA ARG A 33 8.92 3.33 20.30
C ARG A 33 9.53 1.94 20.50
N LYS A 34 8.69 0.92 20.68
CA LYS A 34 9.13 -0.48 20.86
C LYS A 34 9.89 -0.99 19.63
N TYR A 35 9.39 -0.68 18.43
CA TYR A 35 9.97 -1.15 17.18
C TYR A 35 11.07 -0.25 16.63
N SER A 36 11.24 0.96 17.14
CA SER A 36 12.30 1.87 16.71
C SER A 36 13.69 1.34 17.04
N SER A 37 14.65 1.63 16.15
CA SER A 37 16.07 1.35 16.34
C SER A 37 16.88 2.62 16.07
N LYS A 38 17.92 2.87 16.87
CA LYS A 38 18.81 4.02 16.67
C LYS A 38 19.81 3.80 15.53
N THR A 39 20.17 2.54 15.26
CA THR A 39 21.12 2.16 14.21
C THR A 39 20.42 1.97 12.87
N ASP A 40 19.33 1.19 12.87
CA ASP A 40 18.70 0.67 11.65
C ASP A 40 17.30 1.25 11.41
N ILE A 41 16.91 2.32 12.12
CA ILE A 41 15.58 2.97 12.11
C ILE A 41 14.49 2.10 12.78
N TYR A 42 14.47 0.80 12.52
CA TYR A 42 13.52 -0.16 13.09
C TYR A 42 14.16 -1.53 13.38
N GLN A 43 13.46 -2.38 14.13
CA GLN A 43 13.93 -3.71 14.54
C GLN A 43 13.39 -4.83 13.63
N LYS A 44 14.06 -5.99 13.62
CA LYS A 44 13.55 -7.19 12.93
C LYS A 44 12.18 -7.60 13.50
N GLY A 45 11.25 -7.97 12.63
CA GLY A 45 9.88 -8.32 13.02
C GLY A 45 8.95 -7.12 13.23
N THR A 46 9.37 -5.92 12.85
CA THR A 46 8.50 -4.73 12.87
C THR A 46 7.33 -4.91 11.89
N PRO A 47 6.08 -4.71 12.32
CA PRO A 47 4.92 -4.76 11.43
C PRO A 47 5.07 -3.80 10.25
N MET A 48 4.64 -4.21 9.06
CA MET A 48 4.88 -3.49 7.80
C MET A 48 4.49 -2.00 7.83
N HIS A 49 3.32 -1.67 8.35
CA HIS A 49 2.83 -0.29 8.45
C HIS A 49 3.59 0.55 9.52
N VAL A 50 4.07 -0.10 10.58
CA VAL A 50 4.90 0.53 11.62
C VAL A 50 6.31 0.81 11.07
N ARG A 51 6.87 -0.12 10.27
CA ARG A 51 8.13 0.08 9.55
C ARG A 51 8.02 1.28 8.61
N GLY A 52 6.96 1.34 7.79
CA GLY A 52 6.68 2.48 6.92
C GLY A 52 6.55 3.81 7.69
N ALA A 53 5.99 3.78 8.90
CA ALA A 53 5.84 4.99 9.72
C ALA A 53 7.18 5.47 10.31
N LEU A 54 8.04 4.56 10.75
CA LEU A 54 9.39 4.88 11.23
C LEU A 54 10.26 5.46 10.10
N LEU A 55 10.17 4.87 8.89
CA LEU A 55 10.83 5.37 7.69
C LEU A 55 10.36 6.78 7.33
N TYR A 56 9.05 7.02 7.33
CA TYR A 56 8.48 8.34 7.08
C TYR A 56 8.99 9.40 8.06
N ASN A 57 8.96 9.11 9.36
CA ASN A 57 9.47 10.02 10.39
C ASN A 57 10.98 10.29 10.23
N ASN A 58 11.76 9.28 9.84
CA ASN A 58 13.17 9.44 9.55
C ASN A 58 13.41 10.32 8.32
N LEU A 59 12.64 10.14 7.24
CA LEU A 59 12.72 10.96 6.03
C LEU A 59 12.32 12.42 6.31
N LEU A 60 11.26 12.67 7.09
CA LEU A 60 10.89 14.03 7.49
C LEU A 60 12.03 14.76 8.18
N LYS A 61 12.73 14.06 9.10
CA LYS A 61 13.91 14.61 9.80
C LYS A 61 15.08 14.84 8.84
N LYS A 62 15.38 13.87 7.97
CA LYS A 62 16.47 13.95 6.98
C LYS A 62 16.30 15.13 6.02
N HIS A 63 15.08 15.33 5.53
CA HIS A 63 14.74 16.41 4.60
C HIS A 63 14.33 17.73 5.30
N LYS A 64 14.35 17.77 6.64
CA LYS A 64 13.96 18.92 7.47
C LYS A 64 12.56 19.47 7.14
N LEU A 65 11.62 18.59 6.79
CA LEU A 65 10.28 18.97 6.36
C LEU A 65 9.38 19.17 7.57
N LYS A 66 9.18 20.42 8.00
CA LYS A 66 8.32 20.78 9.14
C LYS A 66 6.84 20.94 8.79
N LYS A 67 6.51 21.01 7.49
CA LYS A 67 5.13 21.21 7.02
C LYS A 67 4.26 19.96 7.10
N TYR A 68 4.87 18.79 7.30
CA TYR A 68 4.16 17.52 7.42
C TYR A 68 4.24 17.05 8.88
N GLU A 69 3.13 16.51 9.37
CA GLU A 69 3.04 15.94 10.70
C GLU A 69 3.83 14.63 10.78
N SER A 70 4.58 14.46 11.87
CA SER A 70 5.22 13.19 12.21
C SER A 70 4.19 12.21 12.78
N ILE A 71 4.36 10.92 12.51
CA ILE A 71 3.51 9.86 13.02
C ILE A 71 3.88 9.53 14.47
N ASN A 72 2.89 9.51 15.35
CA ASN A 72 2.99 9.14 16.77
C ASN A 72 2.24 7.85 17.08
N ASP A 73 2.48 7.32 18.28
CA ASP A 73 1.77 6.14 18.78
C ASP A 73 0.28 6.48 18.99
N GLY A 74 -0.59 5.66 18.40
CA GLY A 74 -2.05 5.86 18.41
C GLY A 74 -2.59 6.53 17.15
N ASP A 75 -1.73 7.07 16.28
CA ASP A 75 -2.17 7.77 15.07
C ASP A 75 -2.79 6.81 14.05
N LYS A 76 -3.80 7.31 13.35
CA LYS A 76 -4.32 6.66 12.14
C LYS A 76 -3.43 7.08 10.97
N ILE A 77 -2.86 6.08 10.30
CA ILE A 77 -1.98 6.26 9.15
C ILE A 77 -2.59 5.63 7.92
N LYS A 78 -2.09 6.08 6.78
CA LYS A 78 -2.22 5.47 5.47
C LYS A 78 -0.89 4.83 5.08
N PHE A 79 -0.91 3.72 4.34
CA PHE A 79 0.32 3.16 3.78
C PHE A 79 0.12 2.63 2.36
N VAL A 80 1.20 2.68 1.58
CA VAL A 80 1.26 2.20 0.19
C VAL A 80 2.48 1.33 -0.01
N GLN A 81 2.34 0.32 -0.87
CA GLN A 81 3.45 -0.52 -1.32
C GLN A 81 4.31 0.22 -2.34
N LEU A 82 5.61 -0.04 -2.30
CA LEU A 82 6.61 0.50 -3.21
C LEU A 82 7.28 -0.62 -4.01
N LYS A 83 7.56 -0.34 -5.27
CA LYS A 83 8.38 -1.17 -6.17
C LYS A 83 9.84 -1.08 -5.76
N GLU A 84 10.53 -2.21 -5.81
CA GLU A 84 11.98 -2.29 -5.62
C GLU A 84 12.69 -2.56 -6.96
N PRO A 85 13.85 -1.92 -7.24
CA PRO A 85 14.59 -1.00 -6.37
C PRO A 85 14.02 0.43 -6.37
N ASN A 86 14.12 1.10 -5.22
CA ASN A 86 13.78 2.53 -5.05
C ASN A 86 14.77 3.23 -4.08
N PRO A 87 14.79 4.57 -3.99
CA PRO A 87 15.73 5.30 -3.14
C PRO A 87 15.63 4.99 -1.64
N LEU A 88 14.46 4.55 -1.16
CA LEU A 88 14.25 4.15 0.22
C LEU A 88 14.79 2.74 0.51
N ARG A 89 14.99 1.92 -0.52
CA ARG A 89 15.38 0.49 -0.45
C ARG A 89 14.41 -0.33 0.40
N GLU A 90 13.14 0.04 0.36
CA GLU A 90 12.08 -0.59 1.14
C GLU A 90 10.84 -0.69 0.26
N ASN A 91 10.04 -1.73 0.48
CA ASN A 91 8.78 -1.94 -0.23
C ASN A 91 7.58 -1.21 0.38
N ILE A 92 7.75 -0.35 1.39
CA ILE A 92 6.62 0.27 2.09
C ILE A 92 6.92 1.70 2.52
N ILE A 93 5.90 2.55 2.49
CA ILE A 93 5.91 3.85 3.16
C ILE A 93 4.54 4.15 3.76
N SER A 94 4.54 4.73 4.96
CA SER A 94 3.32 5.18 5.66
C SER A 94 3.29 6.71 5.76
N PHE A 95 2.11 7.30 5.92
CA PHE A 95 1.90 8.75 6.04
C PHE A 95 0.55 9.04 6.72
N VAL A 96 0.37 10.22 7.32
CA VAL A 96 -0.91 10.57 8.00
C VAL A 96 -1.93 11.15 7.01
N GLY A 97 -1.55 12.22 6.31
CA GLY A 97 -2.41 12.92 5.35
C GLY A 97 -2.02 12.62 3.90
N THR A 98 -0.92 13.23 3.47
CA THR A 98 -0.40 13.16 2.10
C THR A 98 1.00 12.60 2.07
N LEU A 99 1.36 11.86 1.01
CA LEU A 99 2.74 11.45 0.81
C LEU A 99 3.56 12.68 0.35
N PRO A 100 4.63 13.08 1.08
CA PRO A 100 5.47 14.20 0.66
C PRO A 100 6.06 14.00 -0.73
N LYS A 101 5.83 14.95 -1.65
CA LYS A 101 6.42 14.92 -2.99
C LYS A 101 7.94 14.99 -2.96
N GLU A 102 8.49 15.61 -1.91
CA GLU A 102 9.93 15.75 -1.67
C GLU A 102 10.64 14.42 -1.42
N PHE A 103 9.91 13.35 -1.10
CA PHE A 103 10.51 12.02 -0.97
C PHE A 103 10.82 11.38 -2.32
N ASP A 104 10.29 11.90 -3.43
CA ASP A 104 10.42 11.36 -4.78
C ASP A 104 9.99 9.87 -4.90
N LEU A 105 9.06 9.45 -4.02
CA LEU A 105 8.57 8.06 -3.98
C LEU A 105 7.34 7.80 -4.86
N HIS A 106 6.69 8.85 -5.39
CA HIS A 106 5.43 8.72 -6.14
C HIS A 106 5.57 7.83 -7.38
N ARG A 107 6.72 7.88 -8.06
CA ARG A 107 7.02 7.05 -9.24
C ARG A 107 7.28 5.57 -8.90
N TYR A 108 7.52 5.28 -7.63
CA TYR A 108 7.85 3.94 -7.14
C TYR A 108 6.64 3.26 -6.49
N ILE A 109 5.44 3.83 -6.52
CA ILE A 109 4.27 3.20 -5.91
C ILE A 109 3.87 1.96 -6.72
N ASP A 110 3.67 0.86 -6.02
CA ASP A 110 3.20 -0.39 -6.62
C ASP A 110 1.68 -0.45 -6.64
N TYR A 111 1.10 0.15 -7.68
CA TYR A 111 -0.35 0.12 -7.90
C TYR A 111 -0.91 -1.28 -8.13
N ASP A 112 -0.12 -2.21 -8.68
CA ASP A 112 -0.60 -3.55 -9.00
C ASP A 112 -0.76 -4.38 -7.72
N ILE A 113 0.26 -4.39 -6.85
CA ILE A 113 0.19 -5.04 -5.53
C ILE A 113 -0.86 -4.35 -4.65
N GLN A 114 -0.90 -3.02 -4.68
CA GLN A 114 -1.88 -2.26 -3.89
C GLN A 114 -3.31 -2.66 -4.30
N PHE A 115 -3.62 -2.69 -5.60
CA PHE A 115 -4.93 -3.09 -6.10
C PHE A 115 -5.29 -4.53 -5.70
N GLU A 116 -4.34 -5.46 -5.84
CA GLU A 116 -4.55 -6.85 -5.47
C GLU A 116 -4.94 -6.97 -3.99
N LYS A 117 -4.15 -6.36 -3.10
CA LYS A 117 -4.37 -6.45 -1.67
C LYS A 117 -5.59 -5.65 -1.19
N SER A 118 -5.98 -4.55 -1.87
CA SER A 118 -7.00 -3.62 -1.37
C SER A 118 -8.37 -3.93 -1.91
N PHE A 119 -8.41 -4.51 -3.09
CA PHE A 119 -9.64 -4.69 -3.83
C PHE A 119 -9.85 -6.16 -4.18
N LEU A 120 -8.88 -6.81 -4.83
CA LEU A 120 -9.07 -8.19 -5.27
C LEU A 120 -9.16 -9.18 -4.11
N ASP A 121 -8.29 -9.10 -3.10
CA ASP A 121 -8.31 -10.02 -1.96
C ASP A 121 -9.65 -9.96 -1.19
N PRO A 122 -10.19 -8.78 -0.81
CA PRO A 122 -11.55 -8.69 -0.26
C PRO A 122 -12.64 -9.16 -1.21
N LEU A 123 -12.53 -8.87 -2.51
CA LEU A 123 -13.50 -9.30 -3.50
C LEU A 123 -13.53 -10.83 -3.64
N ARG A 124 -12.37 -11.49 -3.67
CA ARG A 124 -12.25 -12.96 -3.65
C ARG A 124 -13.03 -13.57 -2.50
N PHE A 125 -12.89 -12.99 -1.30
CA PHE A 125 -13.60 -13.49 -0.13
C PHE A 125 -15.12 -13.44 -0.31
N ILE A 126 -15.65 -12.36 -0.90
CA ILE A 126 -17.10 -12.20 -1.15
C ILE A 126 -17.58 -13.14 -2.26
N VAL A 127 -16.84 -13.19 -3.37
CA VAL A 127 -17.20 -13.96 -4.57
C VAL A 127 -17.12 -15.47 -4.29
N ASN A 128 -16.15 -15.92 -3.50
CA ASN A 128 -16.06 -17.31 -3.04
C ASN A 128 -17.22 -17.70 -2.13
N ALA A 129 -17.79 -16.76 -1.35
CA ALA A 129 -18.94 -17.04 -0.49
C ALA A 129 -20.24 -17.32 -1.25
N ILE A 130 -20.28 -17.00 -2.55
CA ILE A 130 -21.40 -17.26 -3.47
C ILE A 130 -21.01 -18.26 -4.57
N ASP A 131 -19.93 -19.03 -4.37
CA ASP A 131 -19.40 -20.04 -5.31
C ASP A 131 -19.09 -19.49 -6.72
N TRP A 132 -18.69 -18.22 -6.84
CA TRP A 132 -18.25 -17.62 -8.10
C TRP A 132 -16.72 -17.54 -8.16
N SER A 133 -16.18 -17.37 -9.38
CA SER A 133 -14.77 -17.02 -9.61
C SER A 133 -14.66 -15.93 -10.66
N PHE A 134 -13.65 -15.06 -10.53
CA PHE A 134 -13.30 -14.05 -11.53
C PHE A 134 -11.94 -14.33 -12.19
N GLU A 135 -11.26 -15.40 -11.79
CA GLU A 135 -10.09 -15.87 -12.52
C GLU A 135 -10.57 -16.51 -13.82
N ARG A 136 -10.07 -16.04 -14.97
CA ARG A 136 -10.37 -16.67 -16.27
C ARG A 136 -9.92 -18.13 -16.20
N GLN A 137 -10.86 -19.03 -15.98
CA GLN A 137 -10.65 -20.45 -16.21
C GLN A 137 -10.73 -20.65 -17.72
N SER A 138 -9.59 -20.86 -18.37
CA SER A 138 -9.59 -21.28 -19.77
C SER A 138 -10.34 -22.61 -19.86
N THR A 139 -11.44 -22.62 -20.61
CA THR A 139 -12.18 -23.84 -20.90
C THR A 139 -11.66 -24.45 -22.20
N LEU A 140 -11.81 -25.77 -22.37
CA LEU A 140 -11.46 -26.44 -23.62
C LEU A 140 -12.25 -25.90 -24.82
N ASP A 141 -13.43 -25.32 -24.57
CA ASP A 141 -14.25 -24.67 -25.60
C ASP A 141 -13.66 -23.32 -26.06
N ASP A 142 -12.77 -22.68 -25.29
CA ASP A 142 -12.07 -21.46 -25.73
C ASP A 142 -10.99 -21.75 -26.81
N PHE A 143 -10.72 -23.04 -27.10
CA PHE A 143 -9.76 -23.48 -28.11
C PHE A 143 -10.38 -23.83 -29.48
N PHE A 144 -11.70 -23.99 -29.56
CA PHE A 144 -12.42 -24.44 -30.77
C PHE A 144 -13.40 -23.38 -31.28
#